data_AF-A0A0N7L9J0-F1
#
_entry.id   AF-A0A0N7L9J0-F1
#
_cell.length_a   1.000
_cell.length_b   1.000
_cell.length_c   1.000
_cell.angle_alpha   90.00
_cell.angle_beta   90.00
_cell.angle_gamma   90.00
#
_symmetry.space_group_name_H-M   'P 1'
#
loop_
_entity.id
_entity.type
_entity.pdbx_description
1 polymer ?
#
loop_
_entity_poly.entity_id
_entity_poly.type
_entity_poly.pdbx_seq_one_letter_code
_entity_poly.pdbx_strand_id
1 'polypeptide(L)'
;MPTVFPDPPIDRSIFGWDPKDEFAGIVSDWIWNVVGPAGDEDAGASNGGRSWNNLEIEAKVGIILDNEGMRLNLPVANETIVHMHPGWRFQSNMTQEQHKSLNTTLNALVPKKMIYSRLREHDSLHANRVRVTREHGSKEIKSGPGGIIRKERVADMNVFCPNHNLDYRISLNWELPIQAPPQDQPQLTRDKNRLCYQNPHFQVDLTAVDSSDNPGVPSHELELEFRDAGSLLREAHNYRSEVSPNRTSPEEWTPYEDLILVFLNSVRMIIRAAPAANVG
;
A
#
# COMPACT_ATOMS: atom_id res chain seq x y z
N MET A 1 -16.41 -17.82 -28.63
CA MET A 1 -17.60 -18.32 -27.91
C MET A 1 -17.54 -17.73 -26.51
N PRO A 2 -18.56 -16.99 -26.03
CA PRO A 2 -18.61 -16.68 -24.60
C PRO A 2 -18.64 -18.01 -23.83
N THR A 3 -17.79 -18.13 -22.81
CA THR A 3 -17.83 -19.25 -21.87
C THR A 3 -19.20 -19.30 -21.22
N VAL A 4 -20.02 -20.28 -21.60
CA VAL A 4 -21.29 -20.56 -20.93
C VAL A 4 -20.93 -21.29 -19.64
N PHE A 5 -21.01 -20.59 -18.52
CA PHE A 5 -20.92 -21.24 -17.21
C PHE A 5 -22.19 -22.07 -16.97
N PRO A 6 -22.09 -23.21 -16.29
CA PRO A 6 -23.26 -23.97 -15.87
C PRO A 6 -24.17 -23.11 -14.99
N ASP A 7 -25.48 -23.28 -15.16
CA ASP A 7 -26.54 -22.65 -14.38
C ASP A 7 -27.42 -23.76 -13.76
N PRO A 8 -27.42 -23.93 -12.42
CA PRO A 8 -26.72 -23.12 -11.44
C PRO A 8 -25.19 -23.28 -11.51
N PRO A 9 -24.42 -22.30 -10.99
CA PRO A 9 -22.98 -22.44 -10.85
C PRO A 9 -22.62 -23.75 -10.13
N ILE A 10 -21.53 -24.40 -10.55
CA ILE A 10 -21.00 -25.57 -9.84
C ILE A 10 -20.56 -25.13 -8.45
N ASP A 11 -20.94 -25.91 -7.43
CA ASP A 11 -20.47 -25.74 -6.07
C ASP A 11 -18.94 -25.67 -6.03
N ARG A 12 -18.42 -24.63 -5.40
CA ARG A 12 -16.99 -24.31 -5.41
C ARG A 12 -16.14 -25.29 -4.58
N SER A 13 -16.78 -26.08 -3.73
CA SER A 13 -16.20 -27.20 -3.01
C SER A 13 -17.28 -28.26 -2.70
N ILE A 14 -16.85 -29.43 -2.20
CA ILE A 14 -17.78 -30.47 -1.68
C ILE A 14 -18.61 -30.00 -0.47
N PHE A 15 -18.30 -28.83 0.10
CA PHE A 15 -19.01 -28.23 1.22
C PHE A 15 -19.99 -27.13 0.77
N GLY A 16 -20.02 -26.79 -0.52
CA GLY A 16 -20.88 -25.74 -1.07
C GLY A 16 -20.33 -24.31 -0.94
N TRP A 17 -19.11 -24.14 -0.41
CA TRP A 17 -18.48 -22.83 -0.18
C TRP A 17 -17.06 -22.78 -0.74
N ASP A 18 -16.61 -21.60 -1.17
CA ASP A 18 -15.18 -21.34 -1.36
C ASP A 18 -14.49 -21.33 0.02
N PRO A 19 -13.32 -21.99 0.19
CA PRO A 19 -12.53 -21.77 1.39
C PRO A 19 -12.05 -20.31 1.42
N LYS A 20 -11.91 -19.72 2.61
CA LYS A 20 -11.25 -18.42 2.74
C LYS A 20 -9.83 -18.49 2.17
N ASP A 21 -9.42 -17.40 1.53
CA ASP A 21 -8.06 -17.25 1.04
C ASP A 21 -7.13 -17.09 2.26
N GLU A 22 -6.34 -18.13 2.54
CA GLU A 22 -5.44 -18.17 3.68
C GLU A 22 -4.47 -16.97 3.67
N PHE A 23 -3.99 -16.59 2.48
CA PHE A 23 -3.11 -15.44 2.32
C PHE A 23 -3.79 -14.14 2.79
N ALA A 24 -5.00 -13.85 2.31
CA ALA A 24 -5.77 -12.69 2.75
C ALA A 24 -6.12 -12.76 4.23
N GLY A 25 -6.42 -13.95 4.77
CA GLY A 25 -6.62 -14.17 6.19
C GLY A 25 -5.39 -13.78 7.02
N ILE A 26 -4.20 -14.26 6.64
CA ILE A 26 -2.92 -13.93 7.30
C ILE A 26 -2.65 -12.43 7.25
N VAL A 27 -2.86 -11.78 6.10
CA VAL A 27 -2.67 -10.33 5.95
C VAL A 27 -3.65 -9.57 6.84
N SER A 28 -4.93 -9.97 6.84
CA SER A 28 -6.00 -9.38 7.64
C SER A 28 -5.71 -9.48 9.14
N ASP A 29 -5.34 -10.66 9.61
CA ASP A 29 -4.97 -10.89 11.02
C ASP A 29 -3.70 -10.11 11.39
N TRP A 30 -2.70 -10.06 10.52
CA TRP A 30 -1.48 -9.29 10.77
C TRP A 30 -1.76 -7.80 10.90
N ILE A 31 -2.52 -7.20 9.98
CA ILE A 31 -2.91 -5.78 10.06
C ILE A 31 -3.65 -5.54 11.38
N TRP A 32 -4.69 -6.33 11.66
CA TRP A 32 -5.46 -6.17 12.89
C TRP A 32 -4.59 -6.30 14.16
N ASN A 33 -3.73 -7.31 14.24
CA ASN A 33 -2.91 -7.54 15.42
C ASN A 33 -1.88 -6.42 15.65
N VAL A 34 -1.39 -5.78 14.59
CA VAL A 34 -0.38 -4.71 14.70
C VAL A 34 -1.01 -3.37 15.08
N VAL A 35 -2.15 -3.00 14.49
CA VAL A 35 -2.72 -1.63 14.62
C VAL A 35 -4.13 -1.58 15.20
N GLY A 36 -4.86 -2.70 15.26
CA GLY A 36 -6.18 -2.79 15.87
C GLY A 36 -6.20 -2.35 17.34
N PRO A 37 -5.26 -2.79 18.21
CA PRO A 37 -5.23 -2.37 19.60
C PRO A 37 -5.00 -0.86 19.84
N ALA A 38 -4.56 -0.10 18.82
CA ALA A 38 -4.41 1.34 18.94
C ALA A 38 -5.76 2.06 19.13
N GLY A 39 -6.87 1.44 18.72
CA GLY A 39 -8.23 1.93 18.90
C GLY A 39 -8.63 3.09 17.98
N ASP A 40 -9.95 3.28 17.84
CA ASP A 40 -10.58 4.38 17.09
C ASP A 40 -10.63 5.69 17.88
N GLU A 41 -10.28 5.65 19.17
CA GLU A 41 -10.58 6.76 20.07
C GLU A 41 -9.97 8.07 19.56
N ASP A 42 -10.70 9.17 19.76
CA ASP A 42 -10.24 10.57 19.75
C ASP A 42 -9.08 10.84 20.75
N ALA A 43 -8.37 9.80 21.19
CA ALA A 43 -7.15 9.73 22.01
C ALA A 43 -5.93 10.37 21.32
N GLY A 44 -6.14 11.33 20.40
CA GLY A 44 -5.12 12.10 19.71
C GLY A 44 -4.14 12.81 20.66
N ALA A 45 -4.52 13.01 21.93
CA ALA A 45 -3.64 13.55 22.96
C ALA A 45 -2.98 12.48 23.86
N SER A 46 -3.69 11.43 24.26
CA SER A 46 -3.19 10.45 25.24
C SER A 46 -2.30 9.36 24.63
N ASN A 47 -2.50 9.00 23.35
CA ASN A 47 -1.69 8.01 22.64
C ASN A 47 -0.64 8.65 21.68
N GLY A 48 -0.31 9.92 21.91
CA GLY A 48 0.65 10.66 21.08
C GLY A 48 0.19 10.83 19.61
N GLY A 49 -1.12 10.90 19.37
CA GLY A 49 -1.70 11.08 18.04
C GLY A 49 -2.00 9.80 17.27
N ARG A 50 -1.72 8.61 17.83
CA ARG A 50 -1.95 7.32 17.16
C ARG A 50 -3.42 6.90 17.25
N SER A 51 -4.18 7.29 16.24
CA SER A 51 -5.57 6.91 15.98
C SER A 51 -5.65 6.36 14.55
N TRP A 52 -6.60 5.45 14.27
CA TRP A 52 -6.76 4.87 12.94
C TRP A 52 -6.95 5.90 11.82
N ASN A 53 -7.40 7.12 12.12
CA ASN A 53 -7.49 8.21 11.15
C ASN A 53 -6.11 8.74 10.67
N ASN A 54 -5.06 8.52 11.46
CA ASN A 54 -3.67 8.84 11.12
C ASN A 54 -2.90 7.60 10.65
N LEU A 55 -3.58 6.47 10.46
CA LEU A 55 -2.98 5.25 9.95
C LEU A 55 -2.93 5.30 8.43
N GLU A 56 -1.77 4.97 7.87
CA GLU A 56 -1.59 4.67 6.47
C GLU A 56 -1.30 3.17 6.33
N ILE A 57 -2.11 2.51 5.50
CA ILE A 57 -1.93 1.12 5.07
C ILE A 57 -1.68 1.16 3.57
N GLU A 58 -0.46 0.86 3.16
CA GLU A 58 -0.01 0.98 1.78
C GLU A 58 0.70 -0.30 1.33
N ALA A 59 0.53 -0.67 0.07
CA ALA A 59 1.35 -1.66 -0.61
C ALA A 59 2.26 -0.93 -1.59
N LYS A 60 3.57 -1.03 -1.36
CA LYS A 60 4.59 -0.51 -2.26
C LYS A 60 5.04 -1.61 -3.21
N VAL A 61 5.16 -1.30 -4.49
CA VAL A 61 5.67 -2.21 -5.52
C VAL A 61 7.17 -1.99 -5.72
N GLY A 62 7.94 -3.07 -5.84
CA GLY A 62 9.40 -3.01 -5.94
C GLY A 62 10.03 -4.38 -6.12
N ILE A 63 11.24 -4.56 -5.59
CA ILE A 63 11.93 -5.86 -5.58
C ILE A 63 12.55 -6.12 -4.20
N ILE A 64 12.57 -7.38 -3.79
CA ILE A 64 13.31 -7.80 -2.59
C ILE A 64 14.70 -8.26 -3.03
N LEU A 65 15.72 -7.67 -2.43
CA LEU A 65 17.13 -7.91 -2.75
C LEU A 65 17.81 -8.67 -1.62
N ASP A 66 18.72 -9.58 -1.98
CA ASP A 66 19.66 -10.24 -1.08
C ASP A 66 20.86 -9.33 -0.72
N ASN A 67 21.86 -9.92 -0.07
CA ASN A 67 23.05 -9.22 0.43
C ASN A 67 23.97 -8.78 -0.72
N GLU A 68 23.89 -9.47 -1.85
CA GLU A 68 24.63 -9.21 -3.07
C GLU A 68 23.94 -8.15 -3.94
N GLY A 69 22.75 -7.69 -3.53
CA GLY A 69 21.95 -6.73 -4.28
C GLY A 69 21.21 -7.34 -5.47
N MET A 70 21.10 -8.67 -5.52
CA MET A 70 20.36 -9.41 -6.52
C MET A 70 18.94 -9.65 -6.04
N ARG A 71 17.97 -9.72 -6.96
CA ARG A 71 16.59 -10.08 -6.57
C ARG A 71 16.58 -11.47 -5.97
N LEU A 72 15.84 -11.64 -4.87
CA LEU A 72 15.73 -12.92 -4.19
C LEU A 72 15.38 -14.05 -5.16
N ASN A 73 16.01 -15.20 -4.92
CA ASN A 73 15.70 -16.45 -5.57
C ASN A 73 15.44 -17.51 -4.50
N LEU A 74 14.16 -17.71 -4.17
CA LEU A 74 13.73 -18.65 -3.14
C LEU A 74 13.14 -19.91 -3.78
N PRO A 75 13.27 -21.09 -3.15
CA PRO A 75 12.72 -22.35 -3.66
C PRO A 75 11.19 -22.44 -3.43
N VAL A 76 10.43 -21.46 -3.94
CA VAL A 76 8.97 -21.38 -3.87
C VAL A 76 8.40 -21.09 -5.26
N ALA A 77 7.21 -21.61 -5.55
CA ALA A 77 6.62 -21.57 -6.89
C ALA A 77 5.53 -20.49 -7.06
N ASN A 78 5.15 -19.79 -5.99
CA ASN A 78 4.05 -18.83 -5.99
C ASN A 78 4.31 -17.64 -5.07
N GLU A 79 3.42 -16.64 -5.16
CA GLU A 79 3.36 -15.49 -4.24
C GLU A 79 3.44 -15.97 -2.79
N THR A 80 4.44 -15.48 -2.05
CA THR A 80 4.78 -15.97 -0.71
C THR A 80 5.11 -14.81 0.21
N ILE A 81 4.48 -14.77 1.39
CA ILE A 81 4.88 -13.86 2.47
C ILE A 81 6.25 -14.32 2.99
N VAL A 82 7.23 -13.41 3.01
CA VAL A 82 8.60 -13.71 3.43
C VAL A 82 8.97 -12.92 4.68
N HIS A 83 9.60 -13.62 5.62
CA HIS A 83 10.28 -12.97 6.74
C HIS A 83 11.65 -12.46 6.25
N MET A 84 11.92 -11.18 6.47
CA MET A 84 13.17 -10.57 6.02
C MET A 84 14.34 -11.09 6.84
N HIS A 85 15.34 -11.65 6.17
CA HIS A 85 16.61 -12.03 6.80
C HIS A 85 17.58 -10.84 6.88
N PRO A 86 18.54 -10.85 7.81
CA PRO A 86 19.59 -9.83 7.88
C PRO A 86 20.31 -9.67 6.54
N GLY A 87 20.42 -8.42 6.09
CA GLY A 87 21.04 -8.01 4.84
C GLY A 87 20.09 -8.00 3.63
N TRP A 88 18.94 -8.68 3.71
CA TRP A 88 17.89 -8.50 2.70
C TRP A 88 17.24 -7.13 2.84
N ARG A 89 16.87 -6.53 1.70
CA ARG A 89 16.19 -5.23 1.68
C ARG A 89 15.12 -5.17 0.60
N PHE A 90 14.04 -4.47 0.87
CA PHE A 90 13.08 -4.10 -0.17
C PHE A 90 13.52 -2.80 -0.81
N GLN A 91 13.54 -2.77 -2.14
CA GLN A 91 13.77 -1.57 -2.92
C GLN A 91 12.47 -1.18 -3.61
N SER A 92 11.87 -0.09 -3.15
CA SER A 92 10.72 0.55 -3.80
C SER A 92 11.20 1.31 -5.02
N ASN A 93 11.38 0.62 -6.14
CA ASN A 93 11.74 1.20 -7.42
C ASN A 93 11.34 0.25 -8.55
N MET A 94 11.13 0.78 -9.74
CA MET A 94 10.91 0.02 -10.96
C MET A 94 11.60 0.70 -12.15
N THR A 95 11.66 0.01 -13.28
CA THR A 95 12.21 0.65 -14.50
C THR A 95 11.24 1.71 -15.04
N GLN A 96 11.76 2.67 -15.80
CA GLN A 96 10.92 3.66 -16.47
C GLN A 96 9.90 3.00 -17.43
N GLU A 97 10.27 1.88 -18.05
CA GLU A 97 9.38 1.10 -18.91
C GLU A 97 8.24 0.46 -18.12
N GLN A 98 8.54 -0.14 -16.96
CA GLN A 98 7.52 -0.67 -16.06
C GLN A 98 6.58 0.45 -15.61
N HIS A 99 7.13 1.58 -15.16
CA HIS A 99 6.34 2.76 -14.79
C HIS A 99 5.42 3.20 -15.94
N LYS A 100 5.92 3.25 -17.18
CA LYS A 100 5.11 3.61 -18.35
C LYS A 100 3.99 2.60 -18.62
N SER A 101 4.27 1.30 -18.55
CA SER A 101 3.27 0.23 -18.74
C SER A 101 2.15 0.30 -17.69
N LEU A 102 2.52 0.49 -16.43
CA LEU A 102 1.56 0.61 -15.33
C LEU A 102 0.72 1.88 -15.46
N ASN A 103 1.33 3.01 -15.86
CA ASN A 103 0.60 4.23 -16.20
C ASN A 103 -0.47 3.98 -17.28
N THR A 104 -0.11 3.30 -18.38
CA THR A 104 -1.05 2.96 -19.46
C THR A 104 -2.20 2.09 -18.93
N THR A 105 -1.89 1.10 -18.10
CA THR A 105 -2.88 0.20 -17.50
C THR A 105 -3.86 0.95 -16.58
N LEU A 106 -3.34 1.81 -15.70
CA LEU A 106 -4.16 2.61 -14.77
C LEU A 106 -5.03 3.63 -15.50
N ASN A 107 -4.51 4.29 -16.54
CA ASN A 107 -5.29 5.22 -17.36
C ASN A 107 -6.48 4.54 -18.05
N ALA A 108 -6.37 3.26 -18.42
CA ALA A 108 -7.49 2.51 -19.01
C ALA A 108 -8.65 2.27 -18.02
N LEU A 109 -8.40 2.38 -16.71
CA LEU A 109 -9.42 2.23 -15.66
C LEU A 109 -10.21 3.52 -15.40
N VAL A 110 -9.64 4.69 -15.74
CA VAL A 110 -10.22 6.02 -15.44
C VAL A 110 -11.65 6.18 -15.97
N PRO A 111 -11.99 5.79 -17.22
CA PRO A 111 -13.35 6.01 -17.72
C PRO A 111 -14.44 5.25 -16.97
N LYS A 112 -14.09 4.24 -16.15
CA LYS A 112 -15.06 3.30 -15.57
C LYS A 112 -14.96 3.14 -14.05
N LYS A 113 -13.76 3.26 -13.49
CA LYS A 113 -13.47 2.78 -12.12
C LYS A 113 -12.69 3.78 -11.27
N MET A 114 -11.97 4.73 -11.87
CA MET A 114 -11.02 5.57 -11.14
C MET A 114 -11.15 7.05 -11.52
N ILE A 115 -10.95 7.94 -10.56
CA ILE A 115 -10.73 9.37 -10.76
C ILE A 115 -9.23 9.59 -10.88
N TYR A 116 -8.79 10.38 -11.85
CA TYR A 116 -7.38 10.69 -12.07
C TYR A 116 -7.05 12.14 -11.72
N SER A 117 -5.91 12.35 -11.08
CA SER A 117 -5.30 13.66 -10.88
C SER A 117 -3.77 13.58 -10.97
N ARG A 118 -3.12 14.72 -11.15
CA ARG A 118 -1.65 14.81 -11.18
C ARG A 118 -1.19 15.87 -10.20
N LEU A 119 -0.25 15.50 -9.33
CA LEU A 119 0.30 16.36 -8.30
C LEU A 119 1.80 16.55 -8.52
N ARG A 120 2.29 17.75 -8.25
CA ARG A 120 3.71 18.06 -8.16
C ARG A 120 4.00 18.63 -6.79
N GLU A 121 4.74 17.86 -6.01
CA GLU A 121 5.00 18.13 -4.60
C GLU A 121 6.51 18.19 -4.36
N HIS A 122 6.94 19.08 -3.48
CA HIS A 122 8.30 19.15 -2.98
C HIS A 122 8.29 18.73 -1.51
N ASP A 123 8.93 17.60 -1.22
CA ASP A 123 9.10 17.08 0.13
C ASP A 123 10.44 17.56 0.69
N SER A 124 10.42 18.12 1.89
CA SER A 124 11.60 18.39 2.71
C SER A 124 11.57 17.47 3.94
N LEU A 125 12.59 16.64 4.10
CA LEU A 125 12.73 15.74 5.25
C LEU A 125 13.69 16.34 6.28
N HIS A 126 13.24 16.38 7.52
CA HIS A 126 13.93 16.98 8.66
C HIS A 126 14.25 15.93 9.72
N ALA A 127 14.97 16.36 10.77
CA ALA A 127 15.24 15.49 11.91
C ALA A 127 13.94 14.91 12.51
N ASN A 128 14.06 13.81 13.25
CA ASN A 128 12.92 13.13 13.90
C ASN A 128 11.83 12.65 12.93
N ARG A 129 12.21 12.32 11.67
CA ARG A 129 11.31 11.79 10.63
C ARG A 129 10.15 12.73 10.29
N VAL A 130 10.37 14.03 10.44
CA VAL A 130 9.40 15.06 10.07
C VAL A 130 9.51 15.32 8.58
N ARG A 131 8.38 15.37 7.89
CA ARG A 131 8.26 15.69 6.47
C ARG A 131 7.39 16.92 6.31
N VAL A 132 7.88 17.90 5.55
CA VAL A 132 7.11 19.06 5.09
C VAL A 132 6.84 18.88 3.60
N THR A 133 5.57 18.88 3.22
CA THR A 133 5.12 18.77 1.82
C THR A 133 4.70 20.15 1.33
N ARG A 134 5.28 20.60 0.21
CA ARG A 134 4.92 21.86 -0.45
C ARG A 134 4.40 21.62 -1.85
N GLU A 135 3.45 22.41 -2.29
CA GLU A 135 3.05 22.41 -3.70
C GLU A 135 4.15 23.06 -4.55
N HIS A 136 4.59 22.41 -5.63
CA HIS A 136 5.74 22.86 -6.41
C HIS A 136 5.56 24.28 -7.00
N GLY A 137 4.33 24.65 -7.38
CA GLY A 137 4.04 25.94 -8.01
C GLY A 137 4.01 27.10 -7.00
N SER A 138 3.09 27.02 -6.03
CA SER A 138 2.87 28.07 -5.03
C SER A 138 3.98 28.10 -3.97
N LYS A 139 4.68 26.98 -3.76
CA LYS A 139 5.62 26.73 -2.65
C LYS A 139 4.95 26.79 -1.27
N GLU A 140 3.63 26.88 -1.24
CA GLU A 140 2.84 26.82 -0.01
C GLU A 140 2.88 25.41 0.56
N ILE A 141 2.76 25.32 1.89
CA ILE A 141 2.62 24.02 2.55
C ILE A 141 1.27 23.45 2.13
N LYS A 142 1.25 22.18 1.72
CA LYS A 142 0.02 21.48 1.36
C LYS A 142 -1.01 21.63 2.48
N SER A 143 -2.21 22.06 2.12
CA SER A 143 -3.28 22.29 3.10
C SER A 143 -3.74 20.96 3.74
N GLY A 144 -4.17 21.05 4.99
CA GLY A 144 -4.69 19.90 5.75
C GLY A 144 -3.60 19.08 6.48
N PRO A 145 -3.98 17.93 7.07
CA PRO A 145 -3.12 17.18 7.99
C PRO A 145 -1.86 16.59 7.33
N GLY A 146 -1.85 16.40 6.01
CA GLY A 146 -0.71 15.87 5.25
C GLY A 146 0.38 16.89 4.89
N GLY A 147 0.22 18.16 5.26
CA GLY A 147 1.18 19.22 4.97
C GLY A 147 2.49 19.08 5.74
N ILE A 148 2.40 18.80 7.05
CA ILE A 148 3.55 18.57 7.92
C ILE A 148 3.23 17.37 8.78
N ILE A 149 3.99 16.30 8.61
CA ILE A 149 3.77 15.04 9.33
C ILE A 149 5.05 14.51 9.95
N ARG A 150 4.94 13.73 11.01
CA ARG A 150 5.98 12.79 11.44
C ARG A 150 5.53 11.38 11.06
N LYS A 151 6.32 10.73 10.20
CA LYS A 151 6.03 9.36 9.75
C LYS A 151 6.69 8.35 10.67
N GLU A 152 5.88 7.53 11.32
CA GLU A 152 6.34 6.45 12.20
C GLU A 152 6.00 5.10 11.55
N ARG A 153 7.00 4.43 10.97
CA ARG A 153 6.86 3.06 10.48
C ARG A 153 6.56 2.12 11.66
N VAL A 154 5.46 1.37 11.55
CA VAL A 154 5.02 0.41 12.57
C VAL A 154 5.51 -0.99 12.23
N ALA A 155 5.16 -1.48 11.04
CA ALA A 155 5.51 -2.82 10.60
C ALA A 155 5.50 -2.91 9.07
N ASP A 156 6.21 -3.91 8.55
CA ASP A 156 6.25 -4.26 7.13
C ASP A 156 5.99 -5.77 6.97
N MET A 157 5.16 -6.13 5.99
CA MET A 157 5.01 -7.48 5.48
C MET A 157 5.55 -7.52 4.05
N ASN A 158 6.53 -8.37 3.79
CA ASN A 158 7.17 -8.47 2.47
C ASN A 158 6.62 -9.69 1.74
N VAL A 159 6.34 -9.54 0.45
CA VAL A 159 5.78 -10.60 -0.38
C VAL A 159 6.64 -10.79 -1.61
N PHE A 160 7.23 -11.98 -1.72
CA PHE A 160 8.02 -12.40 -2.87
C PHE A 160 7.12 -13.02 -3.94
N CYS A 161 7.28 -12.60 -5.18
CA CYS A 161 6.45 -12.99 -6.32
C CYS A 161 7.30 -13.63 -7.42
N PRO A 162 7.62 -14.95 -7.35
CA PRO A 162 8.58 -15.60 -8.25
C PRO A 162 8.16 -15.60 -9.73
N ASN A 163 6.84 -15.53 -10.00
CA ASN A 163 6.29 -15.58 -11.36
C ASN A 163 6.07 -14.19 -11.97
N HIS A 164 6.48 -13.12 -11.28
CA HIS A 164 6.32 -11.74 -11.72
C HIS A 164 7.65 -11.00 -11.61
N ASN A 165 7.80 -9.88 -12.30
CA ASN A 165 9.05 -9.11 -12.32
C ASN A 165 9.20 -8.18 -11.12
N LEU A 166 8.14 -8.03 -10.34
CA LEU A 166 8.07 -7.16 -9.18
C LEU A 166 7.49 -7.94 -8.00
N ASP A 167 8.01 -7.62 -6.83
CA ASP A 167 7.56 -8.00 -5.50
C ASP A 167 6.75 -6.83 -4.91
N TYR A 168 6.18 -7.02 -3.72
CA TYR A 168 5.56 -5.92 -3.00
C TYR A 168 5.76 -6.01 -1.50
N ARG A 169 5.59 -4.88 -0.83
CA ARG A 169 5.63 -4.73 0.61
C ARG A 169 4.38 -4.03 1.08
N ILE A 170 3.65 -4.62 2.02
CA ILE A 170 2.60 -3.95 2.76
C ILE A 170 3.25 -3.26 3.95
N SER A 171 3.11 -1.94 4.04
CA SER A 171 3.66 -1.10 5.10
C SER A 171 2.51 -0.48 5.91
N LEU A 172 2.68 -0.49 7.23
CA LEU A 172 1.81 0.18 8.18
C LEU A 172 2.59 1.36 8.79
N ASN A 173 2.07 2.58 8.62
CA ASN A 173 2.70 3.79 9.13
C ASN A 173 1.68 4.65 9.89
N TRP A 174 2.12 5.31 10.97
CA TRP A 174 1.40 6.47 11.50
C TRP A 174 1.90 7.74 10.81
N GLU A 175 1.00 8.52 10.21
CA GLU A 175 1.28 9.86 9.69
C GLU A 175 0.76 10.91 10.66
N LEU A 176 1.56 11.24 11.67
CA LEU A 176 1.14 12.10 12.78
C LEU A 176 1.27 13.58 12.38
N PRO A 177 0.17 14.36 12.31
CA PRO A 177 0.25 15.76 11.93
C PRO A 177 1.07 16.58 12.94
N ILE A 178 1.88 17.51 12.45
CA ILE A 178 2.65 18.44 13.27
C ILE A 178 2.19 19.88 12.99
N GLN A 179 1.90 20.62 14.05
CA GLN A 179 1.34 21.97 13.94
C GLN A 179 2.33 23.01 13.41
N ALA A 180 3.60 22.94 13.83
CA ALA A 180 4.60 23.95 13.51
C ALA A 180 5.67 23.39 12.56
N PRO A 181 6.08 24.16 11.54
CA PRO A 181 7.21 23.78 10.70
C PRO A 181 8.49 23.61 11.51
N PRO A 182 9.33 22.61 11.16
CA PRO A 182 10.67 22.47 11.72
C PRO A 182 11.50 23.73 11.51
N GLN A 183 12.37 24.04 12.47
CA GLN A 183 13.31 25.17 12.41
C GLN A 183 14.69 24.75 11.90
N ASP A 184 14.98 23.45 11.89
CA ASP A 184 16.21 22.87 11.35
C ASP A 184 16.19 22.87 9.81
N GLN A 185 17.39 22.82 9.23
CA GLN A 185 17.53 22.67 7.77
C GLN A 185 17.12 21.26 7.34
N PRO A 186 16.53 21.11 6.15
CA PRO A 186 16.18 19.80 5.62
C PRO A 186 17.45 18.97 5.39
N GLN A 187 17.39 17.70 5.79
CA GLN A 187 18.45 16.71 5.58
C GLN A 187 18.38 16.10 4.18
N LEU A 188 17.17 15.98 3.64
CA LEU A 188 16.91 15.44 2.30
C LEU A 188 15.77 16.23 1.67
N THR A 189 15.86 16.51 0.36
CA THR A 189 14.74 17.02 -0.41
C THR A 189 14.39 16.07 -1.55
N ARG A 190 13.10 16.06 -1.92
CA ARG A 190 12.58 15.22 -2.98
C ARG A 190 11.53 15.98 -3.79
N ASP A 191 11.74 16.07 -5.10
CA ASP A 191 10.74 16.56 -6.04
C ASP A 191 9.93 15.39 -6.58
N LYS A 192 8.63 15.40 -6.32
CA LYS A 192 7.71 14.31 -6.63
C LYS A 192 6.75 14.72 -7.72
N ASN A 193 6.70 13.95 -8.79
CA ASN A 193 5.70 14.05 -9.84
C ASN A 193 4.81 12.81 -9.79
N ARG A 194 3.59 12.99 -9.28
CA ARG A 194 2.68 11.91 -8.89
C ARG A 194 1.44 11.88 -9.76
N LEU A 195 1.18 10.71 -10.34
CA LEU A 195 -0.04 10.38 -11.05
C LEU A 195 -0.94 9.63 -10.07
N CYS A 196 -2.04 10.25 -9.62
CA CYS A 196 -2.92 9.71 -8.58
C CYS A 196 -4.17 9.14 -9.24
N TYR A 197 -4.51 7.89 -8.92
CA TYR A 197 -5.73 7.23 -9.37
C TYR A 197 -6.53 6.82 -8.14
N GLN A 198 -7.77 7.28 -8.02
CA GLN A 198 -8.57 7.07 -6.82
C GLN A 198 -9.92 6.43 -7.13
N ASN A 199 -10.36 5.53 -6.27
CA ASN A 199 -11.77 5.15 -6.13
C ASN A 199 -12.20 5.40 -4.67
N PRO A 200 -13.42 5.04 -4.25
CA PRO A 200 -13.85 5.27 -2.87
C PRO A 200 -12.98 4.59 -1.80
N HIS A 201 -12.37 3.44 -2.10
CA HIS A 201 -11.62 2.64 -1.13
C HIS A 201 -10.11 2.84 -1.22
N PHE A 202 -9.59 3.05 -2.43
CA PHE A 202 -8.17 2.98 -2.72
C PHE A 202 -7.64 4.18 -3.49
N GLN A 203 -6.36 4.49 -3.26
CA GLN A 203 -5.56 5.39 -4.06
C GLN A 203 -4.34 4.63 -4.59
N VAL A 204 -4.09 4.73 -5.90
CA VAL A 204 -2.85 4.28 -6.53
C VAL A 204 -2.05 5.52 -6.91
N ASP A 205 -0.87 5.65 -6.34
CA ASP A 205 0.08 6.72 -6.64
C ASP A 205 1.24 6.16 -7.44
N LEU A 206 1.35 6.58 -8.70
CA LEU A 206 2.48 6.29 -9.56
C LEU A 206 3.38 7.54 -9.62
N THR A 207 4.54 7.45 -8.97
CA THR A 207 5.37 8.62 -8.66
C THR A 207 6.76 8.51 -9.27
N ALA A 208 7.20 9.56 -9.96
CA ALA A 208 8.62 9.78 -10.25
C ALA A 208 9.20 10.73 -9.21
N VAL A 209 10.30 10.34 -8.56
CA VAL A 209 10.93 11.09 -7.46
C VAL A 209 12.36 11.44 -7.85
N ASP A 210 12.68 12.74 -7.89
CA ASP A 210 14.06 13.23 -7.97
C ASP A 210 14.51 13.61 -6.56
N SER A 211 15.61 13.03 -6.09
CA SER A 211 16.07 13.17 -4.70
C SER A 211 17.44 13.83 -4.65
N SER A 212 17.64 14.71 -3.66
CA SER A 212 18.94 15.38 -3.48
C SER A 212 20.10 14.42 -3.16
N ASP A 213 19.81 13.20 -2.70
CA ASP A 213 20.84 12.15 -2.48
C ASP A 213 21.32 11.50 -3.79
N ASN A 214 20.50 11.53 -4.84
CA ASN A 214 20.87 11.01 -6.16
C ASN A 214 20.34 11.91 -7.29
N PRO A 215 20.86 13.15 -7.39
CA PRO A 215 20.27 14.15 -8.28
C PRO A 215 20.30 13.73 -9.74
N GLY A 216 19.18 13.92 -10.44
CA GLY A 216 19.08 13.66 -11.87
C GLY A 216 18.92 12.18 -12.25
N VAL A 217 18.81 11.28 -11.26
CA VAL A 217 18.46 9.87 -11.47
C VAL A 217 17.16 9.57 -10.71
N PRO A 218 15.99 9.79 -11.34
CA PRO A 218 14.72 9.61 -10.66
C PRO A 218 14.45 8.15 -10.27
N SER A 219 13.89 7.93 -9.09
CA SER A 219 13.22 6.66 -8.78
C SER A 219 11.79 6.68 -9.34
N HIS A 220 11.29 5.49 -9.66
CA HIS A 220 9.94 5.25 -10.13
C HIS A 220 9.23 4.33 -9.13
N GLU A 221 8.24 4.86 -8.44
CA GLU A 221 7.57 4.22 -7.32
C GLU A 221 6.07 4.04 -7.63
N LEU A 222 5.48 2.94 -7.16
CA LEU A 222 4.03 2.75 -7.16
C LEU A 222 3.59 2.33 -5.76
N GLU A 223 2.60 3.04 -5.24
CA GLU A 223 1.97 2.80 -3.94
C GLU A 223 0.46 2.60 -4.16
N LEU A 224 -0.12 1.53 -3.60
CA LEU A 224 -1.56 1.33 -3.48
C LEU A 224 -1.92 1.49 -2.00
N GLU A 225 -2.77 2.44 -1.64
CA GLU A 225 -3.13 2.70 -0.25
C GLU A 225 -4.65 2.69 -0.04
N PHE A 226 -5.06 2.37 1.18
CA PHE A 226 -6.43 2.60 1.63
C PHE A 226 -6.64 4.10 1.85
N ARG A 227 -7.73 4.65 1.30
CA ARG A 227 -8.06 6.07 1.49
C ARG A 227 -8.59 6.39 2.88
N ASP A 228 -9.20 5.39 3.53
CA ASP A 228 -9.79 5.52 4.86
C ASP A 228 -9.51 4.24 5.66
N ALA A 229 -8.28 4.15 6.18
CA ALA A 229 -7.86 3.07 7.07
C ALA A 229 -8.67 3.05 8.38
N GLY A 230 -9.18 4.21 8.82
CA GLY A 230 -10.07 4.34 9.97
C GLY A 230 -11.33 3.53 9.80
N SER A 231 -12.04 3.74 8.70
CA SER A 231 -13.27 3.00 8.40
C SER A 231 -13.01 1.50 8.22
N LEU A 232 -11.90 1.13 7.57
CA LEU A 232 -11.49 -0.28 7.47
C LEU A 232 -11.33 -0.94 8.85
N LEU A 233 -10.65 -0.28 9.79
CA LEU A 233 -10.42 -0.87 11.12
C LEU A 233 -11.64 -0.79 12.04
N ARG A 234 -12.53 0.18 11.86
CA ARG A 234 -13.86 0.19 12.51
C ARG A 234 -14.67 -1.05 12.13
N GLU A 235 -14.71 -1.41 10.84
CA GLU A 235 -15.37 -2.64 10.38
C GLU A 235 -14.76 -3.90 11.02
N ALA A 236 -13.43 -3.97 11.09
CA ALA A 236 -12.74 -5.06 11.76
C ALA A 236 -13.07 -5.13 13.26
N HIS A 237 -13.12 -3.99 13.94
CA HIS A 237 -13.44 -3.90 15.35
C HIS A 237 -14.87 -4.35 15.64
N ASN A 238 -15.84 -3.84 14.89
CA ASN A 238 -17.25 -4.21 15.05
C ASN A 238 -17.42 -5.72 14.91
N TYR A 239 -16.85 -6.32 13.86
CA TYR A 239 -16.97 -7.75 13.65
C TYR A 239 -16.24 -8.61 14.70
N ARG A 240 -15.12 -8.14 15.27
CA ARG A 240 -14.35 -8.89 16.27
C ARG A 240 -14.87 -8.71 17.69
N SER A 241 -15.52 -7.58 17.99
CA SER A 241 -16.13 -7.29 19.30
C SER A 241 -17.53 -7.85 19.42
N GLU A 242 -18.29 -7.88 18.32
CA GLU A 242 -19.54 -8.59 18.23
C GLU A 242 -19.24 -10.08 18.05
N VAL A 243 -19.73 -10.94 18.96
CA VAL A 243 -19.97 -12.35 18.60
C VAL A 243 -21.07 -12.29 17.55
N SER A 244 -20.71 -12.11 16.28
CA SER A 244 -21.67 -11.85 15.21
C SER A 244 -22.73 -12.95 15.25
N PRO A 245 -23.96 -12.67 15.72
CA PRO A 245 -24.93 -13.72 16.02
C PRO A 245 -25.42 -14.44 14.76
N ASN A 246 -25.07 -13.88 13.59
CA ASN A 246 -25.39 -14.40 12.27
C ASN A 246 -24.21 -15.05 11.55
N ARG A 247 -23.00 -15.12 12.13
CA ARG A 247 -21.90 -15.86 11.48
C ARG A 247 -22.24 -17.34 11.50
N THR A 248 -22.51 -17.89 10.33
CA THR A 248 -22.94 -19.29 10.20
C THR A 248 -21.76 -20.23 9.99
N SER A 249 -20.61 -19.71 9.55
CA SER A 249 -19.41 -20.48 9.25
C SER A 249 -18.11 -19.70 9.51
N PRO A 250 -17.04 -20.37 9.95
CA PRO A 250 -15.68 -19.80 9.91
C PRO A 250 -15.26 -19.30 8.52
N GLU A 251 -15.77 -19.93 7.45
CA GLU A 251 -15.46 -19.63 6.05
C GLU A 251 -16.19 -18.37 5.51
N GLU A 252 -17.09 -17.78 6.28
CA GLU A 252 -17.84 -16.59 5.86
C GLU A 252 -16.97 -15.32 5.93
N TRP A 253 -16.78 -14.65 4.79
CA TRP A 253 -16.01 -13.40 4.68
C TRP A 253 -16.67 -12.26 5.44
N THR A 254 -15.85 -11.50 6.16
CA THR A 254 -16.26 -10.21 6.75
C THR A 254 -16.08 -9.08 5.73
N PRO A 255 -16.79 -7.95 5.87
CA PRO A 255 -16.52 -6.76 5.05
C PRO A 255 -15.06 -6.29 5.12
N TYR A 256 -14.43 -6.44 6.29
CA TYR A 256 -13.01 -6.14 6.49
C TYR A 256 -12.10 -7.06 5.65
N GLU A 257 -12.25 -8.37 5.81
CA GLU A 257 -11.44 -9.36 5.08
C GLU A 257 -11.67 -9.26 3.57
N ASP A 258 -12.91 -9.06 3.12
CA ASP A 258 -13.23 -8.91 1.70
C ASP A 258 -12.49 -7.69 1.11
N LEU A 259 -12.46 -6.56 1.83
CA LEU A 259 -11.75 -5.38 1.36
C LEU A 259 -10.22 -5.56 1.37
N ILE A 260 -9.66 -6.34 2.31
CA ILE A 260 -8.25 -6.78 2.26
C ILE A 260 -8.01 -7.65 1.02
N LEU A 261 -8.90 -8.59 0.69
CA LEU A 261 -8.78 -9.40 -0.52
C LEU A 261 -8.83 -8.54 -1.78
N VAL A 262 -9.72 -7.55 -1.86
CA VAL A 262 -9.77 -6.59 -2.98
C VAL A 262 -8.45 -5.83 -3.10
N PHE A 263 -7.90 -5.34 -1.99
CA PHE A 263 -6.60 -4.66 -1.96
C PHE A 263 -5.46 -5.54 -2.50
N LEU A 264 -5.38 -6.79 -2.05
CA LEU A 264 -4.38 -7.76 -2.52
C LEU A 264 -4.56 -8.08 -4.00
N ASN A 265 -5.80 -8.30 -4.44
CA ASN A 265 -6.10 -8.55 -5.85
C ASN A 265 -5.76 -7.36 -6.73
N SER A 266 -5.94 -6.13 -6.24
CA SER A 266 -5.51 -4.92 -6.94
C SER A 266 -4.00 -4.87 -7.14
N VAL A 267 -3.19 -5.10 -6.09
CA VAL A 267 -1.72 -5.20 -6.22
C VAL A 267 -1.29 -6.33 -7.14
N ARG A 268 -1.90 -7.52 -7.01
CA ARG A 268 -1.62 -8.68 -7.89
C ARG A 268 -1.87 -8.34 -9.36
N MET A 269 -2.96 -7.65 -9.66
CA MET A 269 -3.27 -7.21 -11.02
C MET A 269 -2.29 -6.15 -11.53
N ILE A 270 -1.86 -5.22 -10.67
CA ILE A 270 -0.85 -4.20 -11.01
C ILE A 270 0.49 -4.86 -11.36
N ILE A 271 1.04 -5.72 -10.50
CA ILE A 271 2.36 -6.33 -10.75
C ILE A 271 2.35 -7.27 -11.96
N ARG A 272 1.20 -7.88 -12.30
CA ARG A 272 1.03 -8.68 -13.52
C ARG A 272 1.11 -7.86 -14.81
N ALA A 273 0.77 -6.58 -14.74
CA ALA A 273 0.86 -5.65 -15.88
C ALA A 273 2.27 -5.08 -16.08
N ALA A 274 3.22 -5.38 -15.19
CA ALA A 274 4.59 -4.93 -15.30
C ALA A 274 5.40 -5.84 -16.26
N PRO A 275 5.97 -5.30 -17.34
CA PRO A 275 6.80 -6.07 -18.25
C PRO A 275 8.08 -6.55 -17.56
N ALA A 276 8.75 -7.51 -18.20
CA ALA A 276 10.12 -7.86 -17.83
C ALA A 276 10.99 -6.61 -17.95
N ALA A 277 11.91 -6.42 -17.00
CA ALA A 277 12.91 -5.38 -17.16
C ALA A 277 13.77 -5.77 -18.36
N ASN A 278 13.81 -4.91 -19.39
CA ASN A 278 14.74 -5.10 -20.49
C ASN A 278 16.16 -5.07 -19.92
N VAL A 279 16.85 -6.21 -19.98
CA VAL A 279 18.29 -6.29 -19.71
C VAL A 279 18.97 -5.74 -20.97
N GLY A 280 19.12 -4.41 -21.01
CA GLY A 280 19.91 -3.72 -22.03
C GLY A 280 21.40 -3.93 -21.82
#